data_AF-A0A2K5F6K5-F1
#
_entry.id   AF-A0A2K5F6K5-F1
#
_cell.length_a   1.000
_cell.length_b   1.000
_cell.length_c   1.000
_cell.angle_alpha   90.00
_cell.angle_beta   90.00
_cell.angle_gamma   90.00
#
_symmetry.space_group_name_H-M   'P 1'
#
loop_
_entity.id
_entity.type
_entity.pdbx_description
1 polymer ?
#
loop_
_entity_poly.entity_id
_entity_poly.type
_entity_poly.pdbx_seq_one_letter_code
_entity_poly.pdbx_strand_id
1 'polypeptide(L)'
;MAVLHAILLWPLGLFLCLSLQLSSAIFIRFSNNCFTFNEYYTVTLGIKASSYIYESNTVYSVFVPVDDRVYAVVMKALNKKGDSVGLWRRADENCRSNSTYYMKDQYVTVLEAQWQSPESENITEVEIQAFTVTAETRALPKLSTLKLTGKVSIVPLPAKILQSSVFKPFSVIIPENIGIHSRANRVFSSPITDVTDILLAFLTSKLLF
;
A
#
# COMPACT_ATOMS: atom_id res chain seq x y z
N MET A 1 35.36 17.71 -41.79
CA MET A 1 33.95 17.74 -41.32
C MET A 1 33.79 16.76 -40.16
N ALA A 2 34.10 17.18 -38.93
CA ALA A 2 33.97 16.32 -37.73
C ALA A 2 33.31 17.05 -36.54
N VAL A 3 33.01 18.35 -36.70
CA VAL A 3 32.52 19.23 -35.63
C VAL A 3 30.98 19.26 -35.59
N LEU A 4 30.30 18.98 -36.71
CA LEU A 4 28.82 18.98 -36.75
C LEU A 4 28.19 17.76 -36.06
N HIS A 5 28.91 16.63 -35.99
CA HIS A 5 28.37 15.38 -35.47
C HIS A 5 28.19 15.40 -33.95
N ALA A 6 29.04 16.15 -33.23
CA ALA A 6 28.98 16.28 -31.78
C ALA A 6 27.82 17.20 -31.32
N ILE A 7 27.42 18.17 -32.15
CA ILE A 7 26.39 19.17 -31.80
C ILE A 7 24.98 18.58 -31.92
N LEU A 8 24.76 17.60 -32.81
CA LEU A 8 23.46 16.91 -32.97
C LEU A 8 23.22 15.76 -31.99
N LEU A 9 24.27 15.10 -31.48
CA LEU A 9 24.14 13.94 -30.57
C LEU A 9 23.84 14.36 -29.12
N TRP A 10 24.32 15.53 -28.70
CA TRP A 10 24.08 16.09 -27.37
C TRP A 10 22.60 16.31 -27.04
N PRO A 11 21.76 16.92 -27.91
CA PRO A 11 20.34 17.08 -27.63
C PRO A 11 19.59 15.74 -27.61
N LEU A 12 19.96 14.76 -28.45
CA LEU A 12 19.30 13.44 -28.44
C LEU A 12 19.54 12.66 -27.13
N GLY A 13 20.76 12.69 -26.59
CA GLY A 13 21.05 12.08 -25.29
C GLY A 13 20.31 12.76 -24.13
N LEU A 14 20.18 14.09 -24.18
CA LEU A 14 19.40 14.87 -23.21
C LEU A 14 17.90 14.59 -23.30
N PHE A 15 17.33 14.46 -24.51
CA PHE A 15 15.93 14.10 -24.70
C PHE A 15 15.62 12.69 -24.18
N LEU A 16 16.53 11.73 -24.38
CA LEU A 16 16.40 10.37 -23.84
C LEU A 16 16.51 10.33 -22.31
N CYS A 17 17.38 11.14 -21.71
CA CYS A 17 17.44 11.29 -20.25
C CYS A 17 16.20 11.98 -19.67
N LEU A 18 15.65 12.99 -20.35
CA LEU A 18 14.40 13.63 -19.93
C LEU A 18 13.22 12.66 -20.01
N SER A 19 13.08 11.90 -21.10
CA SER A 19 11.98 10.92 -21.23
C SER A 19 12.07 9.79 -20.20
N LEU A 20 13.29 9.40 -19.80
CA LEU A 20 13.50 8.46 -18.69
C LEU A 20 13.10 9.08 -17.34
N GLN A 21 13.45 10.36 -17.09
CA GLN A 21 13.12 11.06 -15.85
C GLN A 21 11.61 11.31 -15.69
N LEU A 22 10.88 11.50 -16.79
CA LEU A 22 9.42 11.69 -16.80
C LEU A 22 8.63 10.39 -16.53
N SER A 23 9.27 9.21 -16.55
CA SER A 23 8.59 7.92 -16.37
C SER A 23 8.30 7.55 -14.90
N SER A 24 8.82 8.29 -13.90
CA SER A 24 8.68 7.91 -12.48
C SER A 24 7.62 8.67 -11.68
N ALA A 25 6.91 9.64 -12.29
CA ALA A 25 5.83 10.32 -11.60
C ALA A 25 4.61 9.40 -11.51
N ILE A 26 4.44 8.71 -10.38
CA ILE A 26 3.18 8.05 -10.04
C ILE A 26 2.13 9.15 -9.91
N PHE A 27 1.38 9.40 -10.98
CA PHE A 27 0.26 10.31 -10.95
C PHE A 27 -0.89 9.65 -10.17
N ILE A 28 -1.06 10.07 -8.92
CA ILE A 28 -2.22 9.67 -8.12
C ILE A 28 -3.38 10.54 -8.56
N ARG A 29 -4.31 9.96 -9.33
CA ARG A 29 -5.55 10.62 -9.70
C ARG A 29 -6.54 10.49 -8.55
N PHE A 30 -6.86 11.60 -7.90
CA PHE A 30 -7.88 11.63 -6.85
C PHE A 30 -9.28 11.72 -7.46
N SER A 31 -10.21 11.00 -6.85
CA SER A 31 -11.63 11.06 -7.18
C SER A 31 -12.29 12.29 -6.57
N ASN A 32 -13.35 12.76 -7.22
CA ASN A 32 -14.24 13.78 -6.66
C ASN A 32 -15.41 13.15 -5.89
N ASN A 33 -15.68 11.85 -6.07
CA ASN A 33 -16.79 11.13 -5.44
C ASN A 33 -16.30 10.41 -4.18
N CYS A 34 -16.02 11.20 -3.14
CA CYS A 34 -15.43 10.71 -1.90
C CYS A 34 -16.46 10.64 -0.77
N PHE A 35 -16.45 9.53 -0.03
CA PHE A 35 -17.23 9.43 1.19
C PHE A 35 -16.69 10.38 2.28
N THR A 36 -17.62 11.08 2.92
CA THR A 36 -17.39 11.90 4.11
C THR A 36 -18.38 11.49 5.18
N PHE A 37 -17.91 11.41 6.42
CA PHE A 37 -18.72 10.96 7.55
C PHE A 37 -18.57 11.97 8.68
N ASN A 38 -19.69 12.58 9.07
CA ASN A 38 -19.76 13.44 10.25
C ASN A 38 -20.15 12.64 11.50
N GLU A 39 -20.91 11.56 11.30
CA GLU A 39 -21.41 10.69 12.35
C GLU A 39 -21.14 9.23 12.00
N TYR A 40 -20.82 8.42 13.00
CA TYR A 40 -20.53 6.99 12.86
C TYR A 40 -20.66 6.31 14.22
N TYR A 41 -20.90 5.00 14.21
CA TYR A 41 -20.80 4.18 15.42
C TYR A 41 -19.47 3.47 15.48
N THR A 42 -18.78 3.56 16.61
CA THR A 42 -17.59 2.74 16.86
C THR A 42 -18.01 1.32 17.21
N VAL A 43 -17.34 0.35 16.59
CA VAL A 43 -17.60 -1.07 16.78
C VAL A 43 -16.28 -1.78 17.00
N THR A 44 -16.30 -2.79 17.86
CA THR A 44 -15.14 -3.67 18.07
C THR A 44 -15.12 -4.78 17.01
N LEU A 45 -15.33 -4.41 15.75
CA LEU A 45 -15.17 -5.31 14.62
C LEU A 45 -13.65 -5.52 14.45
N GLY A 46 -13.22 -6.77 14.64
CA GLY A 46 -11.81 -7.15 14.73
C GLY A 46 -11.11 -7.08 13.38
N ILE A 47 -10.83 -5.86 12.90
CA ILE A 47 -9.96 -5.67 11.75
C ILE A 47 -8.54 -6.15 12.09
N LYS A 48 -7.90 -6.81 11.13
CA LYS A 48 -6.57 -7.39 11.30
C LYS A 48 -5.63 -6.85 10.24
N ALA A 49 -4.34 -6.92 10.52
CA ALA A 49 -3.32 -6.68 9.51
C ALA A 49 -2.33 -7.84 9.48
N SER A 50 -1.56 -7.94 8.40
CA SER A 50 -0.46 -8.89 8.26
C SER A 50 0.60 -8.77 9.37
N SER A 51 0.71 -7.60 9.99
CA SER A 51 1.54 -7.33 11.16
C SER A 51 0.91 -6.23 12.01
N TYR A 52 1.10 -6.27 13.32
CA TYR A 52 0.74 -5.19 14.26
C TYR A 52 1.93 -4.26 14.55
N ILE A 53 3.11 -4.62 14.05
CA ILE A 53 4.34 -3.85 14.20
C ILE A 53 4.48 -2.95 12.97
N TYR A 54 4.56 -1.64 13.19
CA TYR A 54 4.79 -0.67 12.14
C TYR A 54 6.27 -0.66 11.71
N GLU A 55 6.44 -0.77 10.41
CA GLU A 55 7.67 -0.65 9.64
C GLU A 55 7.41 0.32 8.46
N SER A 56 8.35 1.23 8.24
CA SER A 56 8.34 2.22 7.16
C SER A 56 8.48 1.54 5.78
N ASN A 57 7.95 2.16 4.73
CA ASN A 57 8.00 1.67 3.34
C ASN A 57 7.63 0.18 3.17
N THR A 58 6.62 -0.28 3.90
CA THR A 58 6.19 -1.67 3.97
C THR A 58 4.75 -1.79 3.49
N VAL A 59 4.44 -2.87 2.76
CA VAL A 59 3.07 -3.16 2.31
C VAL A 59 2.40 -4.12 3.29
N TYR A 60 1.27 -3.70 3.83
CA TYR A 60 0.42 -4.47 4.75
C TYR A 60 -0.82 -4.96 4.01
N SER A 61 -1.22 -6.20 4.28
CA SER A 61 -2.59 -6.66 4.00
C SER A 61 -3.44 -6.36 5.22
N VAL A 62 -4.56 -5.68 5.01
CA VAL A 62 -5.55 -5.31 6.03
C VAL A 62 -6.83 -6.07 5.74
N PHE A 63 -7.31 -6.80 6.74
CA PHE A 63 -8.49 -7.66 6.66
C PHE A 63 -9.64 -7.03 7.43
N VAL A 64 -10.71 -6.69 6.73
CA VAL A 64 -11.91 -6.09 7.31
C VAL A 64 -13.06 -7.07 7.20
N PRO A 65 -13.60 -7.58 8.33
CA PRO A 65 -14.81 -8.39 8.30
C PRO A 65 -15.98 -7.56 7.75
N VAL A 66 -16.73 -8.14 6.82
CA VAL A 66 -17.89 -7.55 6.18
C VAL A 66 -19.05 -8.55 6.17
N ASP A 67 -20.27 -8.05 6.01
CA ASP A 67 -21.47 -8.85 5.84
C ASP A 67 -22.13 -8.54 4.48
N ASP A 68 -23.19 -9.28 4.16
CA ASP A 68 -23.94 -9.16 2.91
C ASP A 68 -24.64 -7.81 2.73
N ARG A 69 -24.72 -6.97 3.77
CA ARG A 69 -25.34 -5.65 3.73
C ARG A 69 -24.35 -4.53 3.46
N VAL A 70 -23.05 -4.79 3.62
CA VAL A 70 -21.99 -3.81 3.37
C VAL A 70 -21.87 -3.58 1.86
N TYR A 71 -22.11 -2.35 1.41
CA TYR A 71 -21.91 -2.00 -0.01
C TYR A 71 -20.52 -1.44 -0.28
N ALA A 72 -19.89 -0.81 0.73
CA ALA A 72 -18.56 -0.24 0.59
C ALA A 72 -17.81 -0.23 1.92
N VAL A 73 -16.49 -0.25 1.82
CA VAL A 73 -15.57 -0.02 2.94
C VAL A 73 -14.66 1.14 2.60
N VAL A 74 -14.65 2.14 3.46
CA VAL A 74 -13.79 3.33 3.34
C VAL A 74 -12.64 3.22 4.33
N MET A 75 -11.43 3.18 3.80
CA MET A 75 -10.21 2.97 4.55
C MET A 75 -9.47 4.29 4.76
N LYS A 76 -8.93 4.48 5.97
CA LYS A 76 -8.01 5.57 6.31
C LYS A 76 -6.82 5.00 7.08
N ALA A 77 -5.68 5.66 6.96
CA ALA A 77 -4.49 5.39 7.76
C ALA A 77 -4.00 6.72 8.31
N LEU A 78 -4.04 6.88 9.62
CA LEU A 78 -3.77 8.15 10.30
C LEU A 78 -2.49 8.04 11.13
N ASN A 79 -1.62 9.04 11.05
CA ASN A 79 -0.50 9.16 11.97
C ASN A 79 -0.98 9.68 13.35
N LYS A 80 -0.06 9.82 14.32
CA LYS A 80 -0.37 10.39 15.66
C LYS A 80 -0.96 11.79 15.65
N LYS A 81 -0.71 12.57 14.59
CA LYS A 81 -1.24 13.94 14.43
C LYS A 81 -2.65 13.94 13.81
N GLY A 82 -3.14 12.77 13.35
CA GLY A 82 -4.40 12.64 12.62
C GLY A 82 -4.28 12.89 11.12
N ASP A 83 -3.06 13.04 10.57
CA ASP A 83 -2.87 13.21 9.14
C ASP A 83 -2.98 11.86 8.42
N SER A 84 -3.62 11.85 7.26
CA SER A 84 -3.66 10.67 6.39
C SER A 84 -2.27 10.36 5.83
N VAL A 85 -1.84 9.11 5.92
CA VAL A 85 -0.50 8.68 5.55
C VAL A 85 -0.50 7.36 4.76
N GLY A 86 0.52 7.21 3.91
CA GLY A 86 0.68 6.02 3.07
C GLY A 86 -0.30 5.98 1.90
N LEU A 87 -0.30 4.86 1.19
CA LEU A 87 -1.05 4.67 -0.04
C LEU A 87 -1.85 3.36 0.00
N TRP A 88 -3.15 3.45 -0.24
CA TRP A 88 -3.99 2.28 -0.46
C TRP A 88 -3.88 1.81 -1.91
N ARG A 89 -3.69 0.51 -2.11
CA ARG A 89 -3.54 -0.09 -3.43
C ARG A 89 -4.85 -0.77 -3.85
N ARG A 90 -5.18 -0.65 -5.13
CA ARG A 90 -6.35 -1.29 -5.77
C ARG A 90 -7.71 -0.89 -5.15
N ALA A 91 -7.78 0.28 -4.52
CA ALA A 91 -9.07 0.88 -4.19
C ALA A 91 -9.82 1.25 -5.48
N ASP A 92 -11.14 1.15 -5.45
CA ASP A 92 -11.98 1.60 -6.57
C ASP A 92 -11.96 3.12 -6.69
N GLU A 93 -11.94 3.82 -5.54
CA GLU A 93 -11.80 5.28 -5.49
C GLU A 93 -10.69 5.66 -4.51
N ASN A 94 -9.75 6.48 -4.97
CA ASN A 94 -8.73 7.08 -4.11
C ASN A 94 -9.04 8.56 -3.89
N CYS A 95 -9.15 8.95 -2.63
CA CYS A 95 -9.39 10.31 -2.20
C CYS A 95 -8.16 10.85 -1.47
N ARG A 96 -8.12 12.17 -1.27
CA ARG A 96 -6.95 12.82 -0.64
C ARG A 96 -6.65 12.29 0.76
N SER A 97 -7.67 11.84 1.50
CA SER A 97 -7.56 11.41 2.90
C SER A 97 -8.12 10.01 3.19
N ASN A 98 -8.67 9.33 2.17
CA ASN A 98 -9.29 8.03 2.32
C ASN A 98 -9.31 7.27 0.98
N SER A 99 -9.63 5.99 1.04
CA SER A 99 -9.80 5.16 -0.15
C SER A 99 -11.00 4.25 0.02
N THR A 100 -11.78 4.08 -1.04
CA THR A 100 -13.03 3.32 -1.02
C THR A 100 -12.92 2.05 -1.84
N TYR A 101 -13.45 0.96 -1.27
CA TYR A 101 -13.59 -0.33 -1.90
C TYR A 101 -15.08 -0.66 -1.95
N TYR A 102 -15.63 -0.86 -3.15
CA TYR A 102 -17.01 -1.29 -3.34
C TYR A 102 -17.09 -2.82 -3.28
N MET A 103 -18.07 -3.34 -2.56
CA MET A 103 -18.30 -4.79 -2.50
C MET A 103 -18.96 -5.22 -3.81
N LYS A 104 -18.20 -5.91 -4.66
CA LYS A 104 -18.67 -6.43 -5.96
C LYS A 104 -19.35 -7.79 -5.84
N ASP A 105 -18.99 -8.54 -4.79
CA ASP A 105 -19.55 -9.85 -4.47
C ASP A 105 -20.13 -9.82 -3.06
N GLN A 106 -21.43 -10.10 -2.96
CA GLN A 106 -22.20 -10.10 -1.73
C GLN A 106 -21.89 -11.26 -0.79
N TYR A 107 -21.16 -12.28 -1.25
CA TYR A 107 -20.79 -13.45 -0.42
C TYR A 107 -19.41 -13.31 0.24
N VAL A 108 -18.68 -12.24 -0.08
CA VAL A 108 -17.40 -11.95 0.56
C VAL A 108 -17.65 -11.56 2.00
N THR A 109 -17.03 -12.28 2.93
CA THR A 109 -17.14 -12.04 4.37
C THR A 109 -15.94 -11.28 4.94
N VAL A 110 -14.87 -11.15 4.16
CA VAL A 110 -13.66 -10.42 4.53
C VAL A 110 -13.14 -9.66 3.31
N LEU A 111 -13.04 -8.34 3.43
CA LEU A 111 -12.31 -7.52 2.48
C LEU A 111 -10.81 -7.58 2.81
N GLU A 112 -9.99 -7.92 1.82
CA GLU A 112 -8.54 -7.71 1.88
C GLU A 112 -8.17 -6.43 1.13
N ALA A 113 -7.59 -5.46 1.84
CA ALA A 113 -7.06 -4.22 1.29
C ALA A 113 -5.55 -4.16 1.49
N GLN A 114 -4.82 -3.62 0.51
CA GLN A 114 -3.38 -3.42 0.63
C GLN A 114 -3.05 -1.97 0.93
N TRP A 115 -2.22 -1.74 1.95
CA TRP A 115 -1.75 -0.41 2.33
C TRP A 115 -0.23 -0.37 2.38
N GLN A 116 0.37 0.59 1.69
CA GLN A 116 1.79 0.86 1.74
C GLN A 116 2.06 1.98 2.73
N SER A 117 2.84 1.71 3.77
CA SER A 117 3.30 2.73 4.70
C SER A 117 4.23 3.72 4.00
N PRO A 118 4.20 5.01 4.39
CA PRO A 118 5.09 6.01 3.81
C PRO A 118 6.54 5.70 4.16
N GLU A 119 7.46 6.15 3.32
CA GLU A 119 8.88 6.15 3.61
C GLU A 119 9.20 7.33 4.53
N SER A 120 9.08 7.13 5.85
CA SER A 120 9.33 8.16 6.85
C SER A 120 9.75 7.59 8.19
N GLU A 121 10.88 8.06 8.72
CA GLU A 121 11.37 7.72 10.06
C GLU A 121 10.57 8.41 11.18
N ASN A 122 9.87 9.51 10.86
CA ASN A 122 9.11 10.30 11.84
C ASN A 122 7.79 9.62 12.24
N ILE A 123 7.33 8.66 11.46
CA ILE A 123 6.09 7.94 11.71
C ILE A 123 6.46 6.63 12.39
N THR A 124 6.00 6.48 13.64
CA THR A 124 6.24 5.29 14.46
C THR A 124 4.96 4.58 14.86
N GLU A 125 3.81 5.20 14.63
CA GLU A 125 2.49 4.63 14.90
C GLU A 125 1.53 5.08 13.83
N VAL A 126 0.70 4.16 13.37
CA VAL A 126 -0.38 4.43 12.43
C VAL A 126 -1.65 3.76 12.94
N GLU A 127 -2.74 4.53 12.97
CA GLU A 127 -4.08 4.02 13.20
C GLU A 127 -4.77 3.79 11.86
N ILE A 128 -5.03 2.53 11.55
CA ILE A 128 -5.89 2.14 10.44
C ILE A 128 -7.34 2.22 10.89
N GLN A 129 -8.16 2.90 10.11
CA GLN A 129 -9.60 3.01 10.31
C GLN A 129 -10.32 2.43 9.10
N ALA A 130 -11.34 1.62 9.36
CA ALA A 130 -12.24 1.08 8.35
C ALA A 130 -13.68 1.48 8.68
N PHE A 131 -14.31 2.22 7.77
CA PHE A 131 -15.73 2.57 7.85
C PHE A 131 -16.50 1.64 6.93
N THR A 132 -17.29 0.73 7.48
CA THR A 132 -18.20 -0.11 6.70
C THR A 132 -19.50 0.65 6.49
N VAL A 133 -19.90 0.79 5.23
CA VAL A 133 -21.13 1.49 4.83
C VAL A 133 -22.11 0.47 4.28
N THR A 134 -23.33 0.46 4.82
CA THR A 134 -24.40 -0.47 4.47
C THR A 134 -25.35 0.15 3.47
N ALA A 135 -25.99 -0.67 2.63
CA ALA A 135 -26.91 -0.18 1.58
C ALA A 135 -28.19 0.48 2.15
N GLU A 136 -28.47 0.29 3.43
CA GLU A 136 -29.60 0.90 4.13
C GLU A 136 -29.42 2.44 4.24
N THR A 137 -30.36 3.20 3.69
CA THR A 137 -30.25 4.66 3.46
C THR A 137 -30.14 5.53 4.71
N ARG A 138 -30.37 4.99 5.91
CA ARG A 138 -30.29 5.72 7.20
C ARG A 138 -29.31 5.10 8.19
N ALA A 139 -28.63 4.02 7.82
CA ALA A 139 -27.68 3.40 8.71
C ALA A 139 -26.40 4.24 8.79
N LEU A 140 -25.97 4.57 10.00
CA LEU A 140 -24.68 5.21 10.20
C LEU A 140 -23.56 4.21 9.87
N PRO A 141 -22.46 4.68 9.25
CA PRO A 141 -21.30 3.83 8.99
C PRO A 141 -20.72 3.33 10.32
N LYS A 142 -20.21 2.10 10.30
CA LYS A 142 -19.56 1.51 11.47
C LYS A 142 -18.05 1.66 11.34
N LEU A 143 -17.40 2.24 12.35
CA LEU A 143 -15.97 2.46 12.42
C LEU A 143 -15.29 1.34 13.22
N SER A 144 -14.32 0.69 12.57
CA SER A 144 -13.38 -0.24 13.21
C SER A 144 -11.97 0.33 13.14
N THR A 145 -11.17 0.14 14.20
CA THR A 145 -9.82 0.71 14.30
C THR A 145 -8.77 -0.33 14.67
N LEU A 146 -7.56 -0.13 14.17
CA LEU A 146 -6.39 -0.98 14.40
C LEU A 146 -5.15 -0.11 14.51
N LYS A 147 -4.40 -0.29 15.58
CA LYS A 147 -3.13 0.42 15.76
C LYS A 147 -1.95 -0.45 15.36
N LEU A 148 -1.12 0.10 14.47
CA LEU A 148 0.20 -0.41 14.16
C LEU A 148 1.22 0.39 14.96
N THR A 149 2.05 -0.29 15.75
CA THR A 149 3.03 0.36 16.64
C THR A 149 4.44 -0.04 16.26
N GLY A 150 5.34 0.93 16.21
CA GLY A 150 6.75 0.67 15.90
C GLY A 150 7.38 -0.26 16.94
N LYS A 151 8.50 -0.89 16.57
CA LYS A 151 9.27 -1.69 17.52
C LYS A 151 9.69 -0.79 18.68
N VAL A 152 9.30 -1.17 19.90
CA VAL A 152 9.88 -0.58 21.10
C VAL A 152 11.32 -1.06 21.16
N SER A 153 12.28 -0.19 20.86
CA SER A 153 13.68 -0.44 21.21
C SER A 153 13.77 -0.49 22.73
N ILE A 154 13.79 -1.70 23.27
CA ILE A 154 14.12 -1.94 24.67
C ILE A 154 15.58 -1.55 24.80
N VAL A 155 15.86 -0.31 25.20
CA VAL A 155 17.19 0.03 25.72
C VAL A 155 17.37 -0.87 26.95
N PRO A 156 18.32 -1.81 26.98
CA PRO A 156 18.55 -2.59 28.19
C PRO A 156 18.97 -1.60 29.27
N LEU A 157 18.09 -1.37 30.25
CA LEU A 157 18.54 -0.81 31.53
C LEU A 157 19.67 -1.72 32.03
N PRO A 158 20.79 -1.19 32.52
CA PRO A 158 21.83 -2.02 33.10
C PRO A 158 21.22 -2.78 34.29
N ALA A 159 20.94 -4.06 34.07
CA ALA A 159 20.40 -4.95 35.07
C ALA A 159 21.44 -5.08 36.19
N LYS A 160 21.12 -4.53 37.36
CA LYS A 160 21.84 -4.87 38.59
C LYS A 160 21.51 -6.33 38.87
N ILE A 161 22.47 -7.20 38.59
CA ILE A 161 22.37 -8.66 38.72
C ILE A 161 21.98 -8.99 40.17
N LEU A 162 20.78 -9.52 40.37
CA LEU A 162 20.48 -10.36 41.53
C LEU A 162 20.45 -11.80 41.03
N GLN A 163 21.52 -12.53 41.33
CA GLN A 163 21.59 -13.98 41.12
C GLN A 163 20.47 -14.65 41.91
N SER A 164 19.57 -15.30 41.22
CA SER A 164 18.74 -16.37 41.78
C SER A 164 18.69 -17.51 40.80
N SER A 165 18.89 -18.69 41.36
CA SER A 165 19.33 -19.93 40.76
C SER A 165 18.20 -20.78 40.18
N VAL A 166 18.61 -21.66 39.24
CA VAL A 166 18.03 -22.94 38.85
C VAL A 166 17.17 -22.96 37.57
N PHE A 167 17.71 -23.75 36.63
CA PHE A 167 17.30 -24.12 35.28
C PHE A 167 15.96 -24.86 35.17
N LYS A 168 15.29 -24.68 34.01
CA LYS A 168 14.90 -25.78 33.11
C LYS A 168 14.76 -25.27 31.66
N PRO A 169 15.42 -25.88 30.66
CA PRO A 169 15.27 -25.48 29.26
C PRO A 169 13.96 -26.04 28.71
N PHE A 170 13.14 -25.18 28.09
CA PHE A 170 12.07 -25.64 27.22
C PHE A 170 12.66 -26.01 25.86
N SER A 171 12.39 -27.24 25.41
CA SER A 171 12.81 -27.77 24.12
C SER A 171 12.17 -26.97 22.98
N VAL A 172 13.02 -26.40 22.11
CA VAL A 172 12.62 -25.82 20.83
C VAL A 172 12.30 -26.98 19.88
N ILE A 173 11.04 -27.09 19.46
CA ILE A 173 10.64 -27.95 18.34
C ILE A 173 10.99 -27.19 17.06
N ILE A 174 11.97 -27.70 16.32
CA ILE A 174 12.34 -27.23 14.97
C ILE A 174 11.42 -27.92 13.96
N PRO A 175 10.64 -27.20 13.14
CA PRO A 175 10.01 -27.79 11.97
C PRO A 175 11.03 -27.96 10.83
N GLU A 176 10.98 -29.14 10.22
CA GLU A 176 11.78 -29.60 9.09
C GLU A 176 11.72 -28.70 7.84
N ASN A 177 12.86 -28.71 7.17
CA ASN A 177 13.18 -28.15 5.87
C ASN A 177 12.15 -28.55 4.78
N ILE A 178 11.48 -27.57 4.16
CA ILE A 178 10.76 -27.78 2.90
C ILE A 178 11.51 -27.02 1.80
N GLY A 179 12.11 -27.79 0.89
CA GLY A 179 12.94 -27.33 -0.20
C GLY A 179 12.20 -26.42 -1.18
N ILE A 180 12.84 -25.30 -1.53
CA ILE A 180 12.39 -24.37 -2.55
C ILE A 180 12.82 -24.94 -3.91
N HIS A 181 11.90 -25.58 -4.63
CA HIS A 181 12.06 -25.80 -6.06
C HIS A 181 11.55 -24.57 -6.83
N SER A 182 12.50 -23.80 -7.36
CA SER A 182 12.26 -22.76 -8.34
C SER A 182 11.68 -23.34 -9.63
N ARG A 183 10.52 -22.85 -10.05
CA ARG A 183 10.01 -22.95 -11.42
C ARG A 183 9.64 -21.56 -11.92
N ALA A 184 10.62 -20.90 -12.51
CA ALA A 184 10.39 -19.79 -13.41
C ALA A 184 9.81 -20.33 -14.73
N ASN A 185 8.52 -20.06 -15.00
CA ASN A 185 8.04 -19.66 -16.32
C ASN A 185 6.52 -19.42 -16.28
N ARG A 186 6.07 -18.21 -16.62
CA ARG A 186 4.93 -17.93 -17.52
C ARG A 186 4.71 -16.42 -17.66
N VAL A 187 5.21 -15.90 -18.79
CA VAL A 187 4.51 -15.07 -19.77
C VAL A 187 3.47 -14.09 -19.19
N PHE A 188 3.90 -12.85 -18.98
CA PHE A 188 3.00 -11.69 -18.99
C PHE A 188 2.83 -11.22 -20.42
N SER A 189 1.65 -11.45 -20.99
CA SER A 189 1.20 -10.85 -22.25
C SER A 189 0.22 -9.71 -21.93
N SER A 190 0.67 -8.48 -22.23
CA SER A 190 -0.06 -7.21 -22.42
C SER A 190 -0.62 -6.48 -21.19
N PRO A 191 -0.70 -5.12 -21.21
CA PRO A 191 -0.70 -4.20 -22.35
C PRO A 191 0.44 -3.18 -22.29
N ILE A 192 1.56 -3.47 -22.96
CA ILE A 192 2.63 -2.48 -23.23
C ILE A 192 2.74 -2.19 -24.74
N THR A 193 2.09 -3.01 -25.57
CA THR A 193 2.17 -2.95 -27.04
C THR A 193 1.66 -1.63 -27.62
N ASP A 194 0.69 -0.98 -26.97
CA ASP A 194 0.09 0.26 -27.49
C ASP A 194 1.03 1.48 -27.33
N VAL A 195 1.80 1.53 -26.24
CA VAL A 195 2.71 2.66 -25.98
C VAL A 195 3.95 2.57 -26.87
N THR A 196 4.44 1.36 -27.14
CA THR A 196 5.58 1.16 -28.05
C THR A 196 5.23 1.49 -29.49
N ASP A 197 4.00 1.18 -29.93
CA ASP A 197 3.55 1.47 -31.30
C ASP A 197 3.32 2.97 -31.51
N ILE A 198 2.78 3.67 -30.50
CA ILE A 198 2.65 5.14 -30.52
C ILE A 198 4.02 5.82 -30.54
N LEU A 199 5.00 5.35 -29.75
CA LEU A 199 6.35 5.89 -29.76
C LEU A 199 7.04 5.68 -31.11
N LEU A 200 6.87 4.49 -31.70
CA LEU A 200 7.42 4.15 -33.00
C LEU A 200 6.83 5.00 -34.12
N ALA A 201 5.50 5.20 -34.12
CA ALA A 201 4.81 6.08 -35.07
C ALA A 201 5.32 7.54 -34.97
N PHE A 202 5.50 8.04 -33.74
CA PHE A 202 5.99 9.41 -33.51
C PHE A 202 7.45 9.58 -33.97
N LEU A 203 8.30 8.58 -33.72
CA LEU A 203 9.69 8.56 -34.19
C LEU A 203 9.77 8.51 -35.71
N THR A 204 8.96 7.67 -36.37
CA THR A 204 8.95 7.59 -37.83
C THR A 204 8.39 8.85 -38.50
N SER A 205 7.43 9.54 -37.87
CA SER A 205 6.86 10.78 -38.39
C SER A 205 7.84 11.97 -38.35
N LYS A 206 8.82 11.95 -37.44
CA LYS A 206 9.84 13.01 -37.28
C LYS A 206 11.12 12.76 -38.08
N LEU A 207 11.30 11.57 -38.63
CA LEU A 207 12.43 11.19 -39.49
C LEU A 207 12.14 11.38 -40.99
N LEU A 208 10.86 11.54 -41.36
CA LEU A 208 10.40 11.67 -42.75
C LEU A 208 10.01 13.10 -43.17
N PHE A 209 10.15 14.10 -42.28
CA PHE A 209 9.97 15.53 -42.58
C PHE A 209 11.07 16.37 -41.95
#